data_AF-A0A382WFG4-F1
#
_entry.id   AF-A0A382WFG4-F1
#
_cell.length_a   1.000
_cell.length_b   1.000
_cell.length_c   1.000
_cell.angle_alpha   90.00
_cell.angle_beta   90.00
_cell.angle_gamma   90.00
#
_symmetry.space_group_name_H-M   'P 1'
#
loop_
_entity.id
_entity.type
_entity.pdbx_description
1 polymer ?
#
loop_
_entity_poly.entity_id
_entity_poly.type
_entity_poly.pdbx_seq_one_letter_code
_entity_poly.pdbx_strand_id
1 'polypeptide(L)'
;MFPVPIEALKSKFNFVDCDAGERFQINENIRLRTTMLNHPDGTTGYRVEFKGKLICYVTRTEHIPSDSIENIFDLINGAGLVVFDSTYTESEFLTKESEFPTKVGWGRSTWEERVKLTQMADVKSLAIFFHDPNHANSFMEAPEIEAFQRWRSA
;
A
#
# COMPACT_ATOMS: atom_id res chain seq x y z
N MET A 1 1.93 -5.03 -32.41
CA MET A 1 1.29 -6.13 -31.66
C MET A 1 1.92 -6.14 -30.28
N PHE A 2 1.13 -5.99 -29.24
CA PHE A 2 1.54 -5.92 -27.84
C PHE A 2 0.87 -7.09 -27.10
N PRO A 3 1.48 -7.67 -26.05
CA PRO A 3 2.80 -7.34 -25.48
C PRO A 3 3.99 -7.92 -26.29
N VAL A 4 5.17 -7.29 -26.12
CA VAL A 4 6.44 -7.81 -26.67
C VAL A 4 6.87 -9.04 -25.84
N PRO A 5 7.23 -10.18 -26.45
CA PRO A 5 7.67 -11.38 -25.71
C PRO A 5 8.96 -11.13 -24.92
N ILE A 6 9.12 -11.76 -23.75
CA ILE A 6 10.33 -11.64 -22.91
C ILE A 6 11.59 -12.06 -23.69
N GLU A 7 11.46 -13.03 -24.59
CA GLU A 7 12.54 -13.56 -25.42
C GLU A 7 13.08 -12.52 -26.41
N ALA A 8 12.31 -11.49 -26.74
CA ALA A 8 12.75 -10.39 -27.59
C ALA A 8 13.64 -9.37 -26.83
N LEU A 9 13.70 -9.44 -25.50
CA LEU A 9 14.51 -8.56 -24.66
C LEU A 9 15.95 -9.13 -24.57
N LYS A 10 16.95 -8.37 -25.05
CA LYS A 10 18.36 -8.80 -25.13
C LYS A 10 19.12 -8.79 -23.79
N SER A 11 18.44 -8.72 -22.65
CA SER A 11 19.04 -8.70 -21.31
C SER A 11 19.02 -10.07 -20.64
N LYS A 12 19.93 -10.28 -19.69
CA LYS A 12 19.86 -11.46 -18.80
C LYS A 12 18.83 -11.18 -17.69
N PHE A 13 17.89 -12.10 -17.52
CA PHE A 13 16.90 -12.06 -16.45
C PHE A 13 17.21 -13.14 -15.43
N ASN A 14 17.13 -12.79 -14.15
CA ASN A 14 17.09 -13.76 -13.07
C ASN A 14 15.74 -13.55 -12.36
N PHE A 15 14.91 -14.59 -12.36
CA PHE A 15 13.67 -14.62 -11.61
C PHE A 15 13.94 -15.34 -10.31
N VAL A 16 13.55 -14.72 -9.20
CA VAL A 16 13.69 -15.29 -7.86
C VAL A 16 12.32 -15.18 -7.23
N ASP A 17 11.69 -16.32 -7.01
CA ASP A 17 10.44 -16.40 -6.27
C ASP A 17 10.71 -16.12 -4.79
N CYS A 18 9.73 -15.55 -4.10
CA CYS A 18 9.80 -15.27 -2.68
C CYS A 18 8.44 -15.48 -2.03
N ASP A 19 8.45 -16.13 -0.86
CA ASP A 19 7.29 -16.17 0.00
C ASP A 19 7.18 -14.88 0.83
N ALA A 20 5.95 -14.46 1.09
CA ALA A 20 5.69 -13.31 1.94
C ALA A 20 6.12 -13.59 3.38
N GLY A 21 6.93 -12.69 3.97
CA GLY A 21 7.56 -12.87 5.28
C GLY A 21 9.07 -13.09 5.20
N GLU A 22 9.60 -13.41 4.02
CA GLU A 22 11.03 -13.56 3.79
C GLU A 22 11.81 -12.25 3.89
N ARG A 23 13.11 -12.40 4.15
CA ARG A 23 14.08 -11.31 4.23
C ARG A 23 15.24 -11.61 3.29
N PHE A 24 15.62 -10.62 2.48
CA PHE A 24 16.64 -10.74 1.46
C PHE A 24 17.74 -9.70 1.67
N GLN A 25 18.98 -10.11 1.42
CA GLN A 25 20.08 -9.21 1.17
C GLN A 25 20.31 -9.17 -0.35
N ILE A 26 19.85 -8.11 -1.02
CA ILE A 26 20.00 -7.99 -2.48
C ILE A 26 21.46 -7.72 -2.85
N ASN A 27 22.14 -6.89 -2.05
CA ASN A 27 23.58 -6.64 -2.07
C ASN A 27 23.99 -5.99 -0.74
N GLU A 28 25.25 -5.63 -0.55
CA GLU A 28 25.79 -5.03 0.69
C GLU A 28 25.00 -3.82 1.22
N ASN A 29 24.32 -3.08 0.35
CA ASN A 29 23.62 -1.84 0.71
C ASN A 29 22.11 -1.98 0.78
N ILE A 30 21.51 -3.00 0.16
CA ILE A 30 20.06 -3.15 0.01
C ILE A 30 19.57 -4.39 0.76
N ARG A 31 18.71 -4.15 1.76
CA ARG A 31 17.96 -5.20 2.46
C ARG A 31 16.48 -5.08 2.12
N LEU A 32 15.85 -6.21 1.85
CA LEU A 32 14.42 -6.33 1.59
C LEU A 32 13.79 -7.15 2.72
N ARG A 33 12.67 -6.70 3.25
CA ARG A 33 11.78 -7.52 4.08
C ARG A 33 10.41 -7.54 3.43
N THR A 34 9.72 -8.66 3.56
CA THR A 34 8.36 -8.81 3.02
C THR A 34 7.38 -9.18 4.12
N THR A 35 6.09 -8.98 3.85
CA THR A 35 5.00 -9.48 4.70
C THR A 35 3.78 -9.80 3.84
N MET A 36 2.97 -10.76 4.27
CA MET A 36 1.69 -11.05 3.62
C MET A 36 0.74 -9.89 3.87
N LEU A 37 -0.06 -9.52 2.87
CA LEU A 37 -1.06 -8.46 2.97
C LEU A 37 -2.47 -9.05 2.89
N ASN A 38 -3.45 -8.25 3.32
CA ASN A 38 -4.84 -8.66 3.33
C ASN A 38 -5.51 -8.34 1.99
N HIS A 39 -5.46 -9.29 1.06
CA HIS A 39 -6.14 -9.19 -0.24
C HIS A 39 -6.69 -10.58 -0.61
N PRO A 40 -7.89 -10.69 -1.22
CA PRO A 40 -8.49 -11.98 -1.59
C PRO A 40 -7.54 -12.90 -2.39
N ASP A 41 -6.80 -12.33 -3.34
CA ASP A 41 -5.83 -13.07 -4.17
C ASP A 41 -4.45 -13.29 -3.52
N GLY A 42 -4.22 -12.77 -2.31
CA GLY A 42 -2.89 -12.71 -1.69
C GLY A 42 -1.97 -11.67 -2.34
N THR A 43 -1.32 -10.86 -1.51
CA THR A 43 -0.39 -9.82 -1.97
C THR A 43 0.76 -9.65 -0.97
N THR A 44 1.88 -9.12 -1.46
CA THR A 44 3.11 -8.98 -0.67
C THR A 44 3.46 -7.52 -0.49
N GLY A 45 3.68 -7.11 0.76
CA GLY A 45 4.23 -5.80 1.11
C GLY A 45 5.74 -5.86 1.18
N TYR A 46 6.41 -4.78 0.77
CA TYR A 46 7.86 -4.72 0.71
C TYR A 46 8.41 -3.57 1.55
N ARG A 47 9.46 -3.85 2.32
CA ARG A 47 10.26 -2.87 3.05
C ARG A 47 11.68 -2.91 2.51
N VAL A 48 12.12 -1.81 1.91
CA VAL A 48 13.45 -1.65 1.34
C VAL A 48 14.27 -0.74 2.23
N GLU A 49 15.38 -1.26 2.73
CA GLU A 49 16.37 -0.51 3.50
C GLU A 49 17.62 -0.29 2.65
N PHE A 50 18.04 0.96 2.51
CA PHE A 50 19.22 1.36 1.74
C PHE A 50 20.00 2.47 2.43
N LYS A 51 21.24 2.20 2.86
CA LYS A 51 22.15 3.19 3.48
C LYS A 51 21.48 4.03 4.59
N GLY A 52 20.75 3.36 5.49
CA GLY A 52 20.02 4.01 6.58
C GLY A 52 18.73 4.73 6.17
N LYS A 53 18.34 4.68 4.89
CA LYS A 53 17.02 5.09 4.39
C LYS A 53 16.10 3.88 4.30
N LEU A 54 14.81 4.15 4.38
CA LEU A 54 13.78 3.13 4.49
C LEU A 54 12.52 3.57 3.75
N ILE A 55 12.08 2.75 2.81
CA ILE A 55 10.84 2.94 2.06
C ILE A 55 10.03 1.65 2.15
N CYS A 56 8.71 1.76 2.33
CA CYS A 56 7.80 0.62 2.22
C CYS A 56 6.84 0.82 1.05
N TYR A 57 6.59 -0.26 0.30
CA TYR A 57 5.61 -0.32 -0.76
C TYR A 57 4.57 -1.35 -0.38
N VAL A 58 3.37 -0.89 -0.05
CA VAL A 58 2.30 -1.69 0.53
C VAL A 58 1.02 -1.38 -0.23
N THR A 59 0.74 -2.15 -1.28
CA THR A 59 -0.43 -1.92 -2.14
C THR A 59 -1.33 -3.14 -2.13
N ARG A 60 -2.59 -2.97 -2.50
CA ARG A 60 -3.60 -4.03 -2.55
C ARG A 60 -3.72 -4.69 -1.19
N THR A 61 -4.04 -3.90 -0.17
CA THR A 61 -4.34 -4.45 1.16
C THR A 61 -5.56 -3.77 1.75
N GLU A 62 -6.45 -4.55 2.32
CA GLU A 62 -7.62 -4.07 3.04
C GLU A 62 -7.32 -3.96 4.53
N HIS A 63 -7.79 -2.89 5.17
CA HIS A 63 -7.80 -2.84 6.63
C HIS A 63 -8.98 -3.66 7.13
N ILE A 64 -8.79 -4.46 8.18
CA ILE A 64 -9.89 -5.18 8.79
C ILE A 64 -10.42 -4.31 9.93
N PRO A 65 -11.68 -3.84 9.87
CA PRO A 65 -12.27 -3.15 11.00
C PRO A 65 -12.32 -4.12 12.18
N SER A 66 -11.53 -3.87 13.23
CA SER A 66 -11.37 -4.65 14.48
C SER A 66 -10.29 -5.74 14.56
N ASP A 67 -9.52 -6.00 13.51
CA ASP A 67 -8.41 -6.98 13.56
C ASP A 67 -7.03 -6.30 13.55
N SER A 68 -6.03 -7.04 14.03
CA SER A 68 -4.67 -6.53 14.15
C SER A 68 -3.96 -6.44 12.79
N ILE A 69 -3.50 -5.25 12.45
CA ILE A 69 -2.61 -4.93 11.32
C ILE A 69 -1.13 -4.97 11.73
N GLU A 70 -0.80 -5.73 12.79
CA GLU A 70 0.55 -5.87 13.37
C GLU A 70 1.62 -6.12 12.32
N ASN A 71 1.37 -7.02 11.38
CA ASN A 71 2.32 -7.38 10.33
C ASN A 71 2.64 -6.20 9.38
N ILE A 72 1.66 -5.36 9.08
CA ILE A 72 1.85 -4.15 8.26
C ILE A 72 2.52 -3.08 9.10
N PHE A 73 2.08 -2.88 10.35
CA PHE A 73 2.68 -1.94 11.29
C PHE A 73 4.19 -2.23 11.44
N ASP A 74 4.56 -3.48 11.74
CA ASP A 74 5.94 -3.93 11.88
C ASP A 74 6.77 -3.75 10.60
N LEU A 75 6.13 -3.85 9.44
CA LEU A 75 6.78 -3.62 8.16
C LEU A 75 7.09 -2.12 7.99
N ILE A 76 6.14 -1.24 8.31
CA ILE A 76 6.25 0.20 8.00
C ILE A 76 6.87 1.05 9.11
N ASN A 77 6.98 0.51 10.33
CA ASN A 77 7.41 1.28 11.49
C ASN A 77 8.76 1.98 11.27
N GLY A 78 8.79 3.29 11.54
CA GLY A 78 9.93 4.20 11.38
C GLY A 78 10.32 4.49 9.93
N ALA A 79 9.48 4.17 8.95
CA ALA A 79 9.80 4.38 7.54
C ALA A 79 9.93 5.86 7.16
N GLY A 80 10.89 6.16 6.30
CA GLY A 80 11.04 7.50 5.73
C GLY A 80 9.93 7.82 4.72
N LEU A 81 9.46 6.80 4.00
CA LEU A 81 8.33 6.89 3.07
C LEU A 81 7.55 5.58 3.10
N VAL A 82 6.22 5.67 3.11
CA VAL A 82 5.35 4.53 2.82
C VAL A 82 4.47 4.88 1.63
N VAL A 83 4.39 3.97 0.67
CA VAL A 83 3.50 4.06 -0.48
C VAL A 83 2.35 3.09 -0.27
N PHE A 84 1.13 3.64 -0.18
CA PHE A 84 -0.11 2.88 -0.02
C PHE A 84 -1.08 3.14 -1.16
N ASP A 85 -1.86 2.11 -1.52
CA ASP A 85 -3.11 2.36 -2.24
C ASP A 85 -4.20 2.88 -1.31
N SER A 86 -5.02 3.78 -1.83
CA SER A 86 -6.18 4.40 -1.16
C SER A 86 -7.34 4.52 -2.14
N THR A 87 -7.97 3.39 -2.44
CA THR A 87 -8.96 3.29 -3.51
C THR A 87 -10.29 3.91 -3.15
N TYR A 88 -10.65 3.90 -1.87
CA TYR A 88 -11.97 4.34 -1.41
C TYR A 88 -11.86 5.44 -0.35
N THR A 89 -12.95 6.12 -0.07
CA THR A 89 -13.17 6.85 1.18
C THR A 89 -13.78 5.94 2.24
N GLU A 90 -13.79 6.35 3.51
CA GLU A 90 -14.50 5.62 4.58
C GLU A 90 -15.99 5.46 4.28
N SER A 91 -16.63 6.49 3.72
CA SER A 91 -18.05 6.46 3.36
C SER A 91 -18.36 5.41 2.29
N GLU A 92 -17.50 5.29 1.28
CA GLU A 92 -17.62 4.28 0.22
C GLU A 92 -17.29 2.88 0.73
N PHE A 93 -16.33 2.76 1.65
CA PHE A 93 -15.92 1.47 2.16
C PHE A 93 -17.00 0.82 3.04
N LEU A 94 -17.61 1.63 3.92
CA LEU A 94 -18.57 1.16 4.93
C LEU A 94 -20.04 1.25 4.51
N THR A 95 -20.33 1.76 3.31
CA THR A 95 -21.73 1.90 2.84
C THR A 95 -22.48 0.58 2.92
N LYS A 96 -23.75 0.66 3.34
CA LYS A 96 -24.71 -0.45 3.41
C LYS A 96 -25.92 -0.22 2.52
N GLU A 97 -25.84 0.78 1.65
CA GLU A 97 -26.93 1.12 0.74
C GLU A 97 -27.14 -0.03 -0.27
N SER A 98 -28.39 -0.35 -0.57
CA SER A 98 -28.70 -1.46 -1.47
C SER A 98 -28.20 -1.25 -2.90
N GLU A 99 -28.07 0.02 -3.32
CA GLU A 99 -27.59 0.40 -4.66
C GLU A 99 -26.05 0.42 -4.74
N PHE A 100 -25.36 0.57 -3.61
CA PHE A 100 -23.90 0.62 -3.52
C PHE A 100 -23.39 -0.44 -2.54
N PRO A 101 -22.89 -1.60 -3.02
CA PRO A 101 -22.39 -2.62 -2.12
C PRO A 101 -21.15 -2.14 -1.38
N THR A 102 -21.04 -2.54 -0.10
CA THR A 102 -19.82 -2.35 0.70
C THR A 102 -18.58 -2.83 -0.07
N LYS A 103 -17.46 -2.13 0.14
CA LYS A 103 -16.16 -2.49 -0.44
C LYS A 103 -15.32 -3.38 0.48
N VAL A 104 -15.85 -3.77 1.65
CA VAL A 104 -15.23 -4.77 2.51
C VAL A 104 -15.13 -6.10 1.75
N GLY A 105 -13.96 -6.75 1.86
CA GLY A 105 -13.60 -7.97 1.14
C GLY A 105 -13.02 -7.74 -0.25
N TRP A 106 -12.83 -6.49 -0.70
CA TRP A 106 -12.28 -6.19 -2.03
C TRP A 106 -10.75 -6.08 -2.03
N GLY A 107 -10.10 -6.17 -0.86
CA GLY A 107 -8.64 -6.16 -0.75
C GLY A 107 -8.02 -4.76 -0.90
N ARG A 108 -8.82 -3.71 -0.72
CA ARG A 108 -8.40 -2.30 -0.84
C ARG A 108 -8.86 -1.52 0.39
N SER A 109 -8.27 -0.37 0.61
CA SER A 109 -8.49 0.42 1.83
C SER A 109 -8.77 1.88 1.51
N THR A 110 -9.05 2.62 2.58
CA THR A 110 -9.36 4.03 2.60
C THR A 110 -8.11 4.88 2.86
N TRP A 111 -8.07 6.11 2.35
CA TRP A 111 -6.94 7.03 2.60
C TRP A 111 -6.87 7.41 4.09
N GLU A 112 -8.01 7.50 4.76
CA GLU A 112 -8.17 7.84 6.17
C GLU A 112 -7.42 6.85 7.06
N GLU A 113 -7.61 5.55 6.81
CA GLU A 113 -6.93 4.50 7.58
C GLU A 113 -5.43 4.47 7.25
N ARG A 114 -5.02 4.82 6.01
CA ARG A 114 -3.59 4.94 5.67
C ARG A 114 -2.92 6.05 6.48
N VAL A 115 -3.56 7.21 6.58
CA VAL A 115 -3.05 8.34 7.37
C VAL A 115 -2.91 7.94 8.83
N LYS A 116 -3.96 7.34 9.40
CA LYS A 116 -3.97 6.89 10.81
C LYS A 116 -2.86 5.86 11.09
N LEU A 117 -2.77 4.80 10.29
CA LEU A 117 -1.78 3.74 10.49
C LEU A 117 -0.33 4.27 10.38
N THR A 118 -0.06 5.12 9.39
CA THR A 118 1.29 5.66 9.19
C THR A 118 1.71 6.63 10.27
N GLN A 119 0.78 7.43 10.80
CA GLN A 119 1.02 8.28 11.98
C GLN A 119 1.37 7.45 13.21
N MET A 120 0.62 6.38 13.47
CA MET A 120 0.89 5.47 14.59
C MET A 120 2.27 4.80 14.47
N ALA A 121 2.76 4.59 13.24
CA ALA A 121 3.99 3.87 12.96
C ALA A 121 5.23 4.78 12.77
N ASP A 122 5.18 6.04 13.22
CA ASP A 122 6.28 7.02 13.12
C ASP A 122 6.85 7.15 11.69
N VAL A 123 5.97 7.11 10.70
CA VAL A 123 6.34 7.25 9.29
C VAL A 123 6.54 8.72 8.97
N LYS A 124 7.65 9.06 8.31
CA LYS A 124 8.00 10.46 8.02
C LYS A 124 7.25 11.06 6.83
N SER A 125 6.81 10.23 5.89
CA SER A 125 6.06 10.66 4.71
C SER A 125 5.17 9.54 4.20
N LEU A 126 3.95 9.90 3.81
CA LEU A 126 2.98 9.00 3.19
C LEU A 126 2.76 9.44 1.74
N ALA A 127 2.86 8.50 0.80
CA ALA A 127 2.37 8.64 -0.55
C ALA A 127 1.16 7.73 -0.75
N ILE A 128 0.02 8.31 -1.11
CA ILE A 128 -1.20 7.58 -1.44
C ILE A 128 -1.43 7.60 -2.96
N PHE A 129 -1.90 6.49 -3.53
CA PHE A 129 -2.19 6.36 -4.96
C PHE A 129 -3.36 5.39 -5.21
N PHE A 130 -3.70 5.18 -6.49
CA PHE A 130 -4.68 4.17 -6.91
C PHE A 130 -6.10 4.44 -6.38
N HIS A 131 -6.65 5.62 -6.70
CA HIS A 131 -8.07 5.94 -6.48
C HIS A 131 -8.99 5.05 -7.33
N ASP A 132 -10.27 4.93 -6.97
CA ASP A 132 -11.25 4.21 -7.78
C ASP A 132 -11.35 4.88 -9.15
N PRO A 133 -11.27 4.14 -10.28
CA PRO A 133 -11.32 4.73 -11.61
C PRO A 133 -12.65 5.45 -11.93
N ASN A 134 -13.69 5.26 -11.13
CA ASN A 134 -14.95 6.01 -11.23
C ASN A 134 -14.88 7.40 -10.56
N HIS A 135 -13.83 7.69 -9.79
CA HIS A 135 -13.60 9.01 -9.23
C HIS A 135 -13.08 9.96 -10.30
N ALA A 136 -13.86 10.99 -10.61
CA ALA A 136 -13.38 12.10 -11.43
C ALA A 136 -12.41 12.99 -10.63
N ASN A 137 -11.59 13.78 -11.33
CA ASN A 137 -10.66 14.71 -10.69
C ASN A 137 -11.35 15.64 -9.68
N SER A 138 -12.55 16.13 -9.99
CA SER A 138 -13.32 17.02 -9.10
C SER A 138 -13.73 16.35 -7.78
N PHE A 139 -13.89 15.01 -7.78
CA PHE A 139 -14.11 14.26 -6.55
C PHE A 139 -12.81 14.20 -5.73
N MET A 140 -11.68 13.93 -6.39
CA MET A 140 -10.39 13.74 -5.73
C MET A 140 -9.82 15.00 -5.05
N GLU A 141 -10.26 16.19 -5.43
CA GLU A 141 -9.84 17.46 -4.80
C GLU A 141 -10.11 17.47 -3.28
N ALA A 142 -11.29 17.01 -2.84
CA ALA A 142 -11.64 17.02 -1.42
C ALA A 142 -10.81 16.01 -0.61
N PRO A 143 -10.75 14.70 -0.96
CA PRO A 143 -9.87 13.73 -0.30
C PRO A 143 -8.40 14.14 -0.27
N GLU A 144 -7.87 14.77 -1.33
CA GLU A 144 -6.49 15.25 -1.35
C GLU A 144 -6.24 16.32 -0.28
N ILE A 145 -7.12 17.33 -0.22
CA ILE A 145 -7.02 18.41 0.78
C ILE A 145 -7.17 17.86 2.19
N GLU A 146 -8.15 17.00 2.42
CA GLU A 146 -8.42 16.40 3.74
C GLU A 146 -7.27 15.50 4.20
N ALA A 147 -6.74 14.66 3.33
CA ALA A 147 -5.58 13.82 3.63
C ALA A 147 -4.36 14.67 4.01
N PHE A 148 -4.11 15.76 3.28
CA PHE A 148 -3.01 16.66 3.58
C PHE A 148 -3.18 17.38 4.92
N GLN A 149 -4.40 17.86 5.21
CA GLN A 149 -4.70 18.50 6.49
C GLN A 149 -4.52 17.53 7.66
N ARG A 150 -5.13 16.33 7.55
CA ARG A 150 -5.04 15.30 8.59
C ARG A 150 -3.61 14.82 8.81
N TRP A 151 -2.81 14.73 7.75
CA TRP A 151 -1.38 14.42 7.85
C TRP A 151 -0.60 15.48 8.65
N ARG A 152 -0.93 16.76 8.48
CA ARG A 152 -0.25 17.89 9.13
C ARG A 152 -0.68 18.15 10.57
N SER A 153 -1.83 17.61 10.99
CA SER A 153 -2.39 17.84 12.33
C SER A 153 -1.92 16.84 13.39
N ALA A 154 -1.10 15.85 13.03
CA ALA A 154 -0.45 14.92 13.96
C ALA A 154 0.99 15.35 14.26
#